data_AF-A0A518HMD8-F1
#
_entry.id   AF-A0A518HMD8-F1
#
_cell.length_a   1.000
_cell.length_b   1.000
_cell.length_c   1.000
_cell.angle_alpha   90.00
_cell.angle_beta   90.00
_cell.angle_gamma   90.00
#
_symmetry.space_group_name_H-M   'P 1'
#
loop_
_entity.id
_entity.type
_entity.pdbx_description
1 polymer ?
#
loop_
_entity_poly.entity_id
_entity_poly.type
_entity_poly.pdbx_seq_one_letter_code
_entity_poly.pdbx_strand_id
1 'polypeptide(L)'
;MKKLIETQMGNEIGINIHSAHRIESASLLAAEDDYFSVRSGDDANVFHVPYVNIVKVIENPEGVTVSGFFKSHKTHPFVIKIGHVVEYVPT
;
A
#
# COMPACT_ATOMS: atom_id res chain seq x y z
N MET A 1 4.72 -7.24 -12.67
CA MET A 1 4.22 -6.41 -11.56
C MET A 1 4.13 -4.94 -11.95
N LYS A 2 5.22 -4.31 -12.43
CA LYS A 2 5.24 -2.93 -12.97
C LYS A 2 3.99 -2.53 -13.77
N LYS A 3 3.68 -3.24 -14.86
CA LYS A 3 2.51 -2.96 -15.72
C LYS A 3 1.18 -2.87 -14.97
N LEU A 4 0.98 -3.70 -13.94
CA LEU A 4 -0.24 -3.67 -13.13
C LEU A 4 -0.29 -2.40 -12.29
N ILE A 5 0.83 -2.06 -11.65
CA ILE A 5 0.97 -0.85 -10.83
C ILE A 5 0.86 0.41 -11.68
N GLU A 6 1.42 0.42 -12.90
CA GLU A 6 1.29 1.54 -13.86
C GLU A 6 -0.17 1.90 -14.16
N THR A 7 -1.10 0.93 -14.14
CA THR A 7 -2.53 1.21 -14.35
C THR A 7 -3.16 2.09 -13.27
N GLN A 8 -2.49 2.20 -12.12
CA GLN A 8 -2.94 2.97 -10.96
C GLN A 8 -2.20 4.30 -10.81
N MET A 9 -1.42 4.72 -11.81
CA MET A 9 -0.67 5.97 -11.75
C MET A 9 -1.59 7.18 -11.55
N GLY A 10 -1.27 7.99 -10.53
CA GLY A 10 -2.06 9.15 -10.14
C GLY A 10 -3.30 8.85 -9.29
N ASN A 11 -3.65 7.56 -9.11
CA ASN A 11 -4.76 7.16 -8.24
C ASN A 11 -4.30 7.01 -6.78
N GLU A 12 -5.27 7.14 -5.87
CA GLU A 12 -5.10 6.74 -4.48
C GLU A 12 -5.33 5.22 -4.35
N ILE A 13 -4.39 4.54 -3.70
CA ILE A 13 -4.45 3.10 -3.41
C ILE A 13 -4.45 2.86 -1.91
N GLY A 14 -4.88 1.67 -1.50
CA GLY A 14 -4.67 1.17 -0.14
C GLY A 14 -3.34 0.43 -0.05
N ILE A 15 -2.55 0.68 0.99
CA ILE A 15 -1.30 -0.06 1.24
C ILE A 15 -1.02 -0.17 2.74
N ASN A 16 -0.29 -1.21 3.18
CA ASN A 16 0.15 -1.34 4.58
C ASN A 16 1.60 -0.86 4.74
N ILE A 17 1.86 0.45 4.73
CA ILE A 17 3.24 0.95 4.81
C ILE A 17 3.78 0.85 6.23
N HIS A 18 3.00 1.28 7.23
CA HIS A 18 3.50 1.44 8.59
C HIS A 18 3.29 0.22 9.49
N SER A 19 2.35 -0.67 9.17
CA SER A 19 2.06 -1.85 9.99
C SER A 19 1.42 -2.95 9.16
N ALA A 20 1.82 -4.20 9.37
CA ALA A 20 1.28 -5.38 8.68
C ALA A 20 -0.27 -5.46 8.67
N HIS A 21 -0.92 -4.99 9.73
CA HIS A 21 -2.38 -5.12 9.92
C HIS A 21 -3.18 -3.89 9.50
N ARG A 22 -2.52 -2.77 9.18
CA ARG A 22 -3.20 -1.51 8.86
C ARG A 22 -3.13 -1.27 7.35
N ILE A 23 -4.25 -0.91 6.72
CA ILE A 23 -4.24 -0.32 5.39
C ILE A 23 -4.49 1.17 5.54
N GLU A 24 -3.63 1.95 4.91
CA GLU A 24 -3.71 3.39 4.81
C GLU A 24 -3.79 3.81 3.34
N SER A 25 -4.20 5.04 3.11
CA SER A 25 -4.25 5.62 1.78
C SER A 25 -2.88 6.11 1.36
N ALA A 26 -2.50 5.84 0.12
CA ALA A 26 -1.29 6.39 -0.46
C ALA A 26 -1.50 6.75 -1.93
N SER A 27 -0.85 7.81 -2.39
CA SER A 27 -0.87 8.20 -3.81
C SER A 27 0.29 7.54 -4.54
N LEU A 28 0.01 6.86 -5.65
CA LEU A 28 1.05 6.27 -6.49
C LEU A 28 1.76 7.36 -7.31
N LEU A 29 3.09 7.49 -7.10
CA LEU A 29 3.92 8.54 -7.70
C LEU A 29 4.75 8.06 -8.89
N ALA A 30 5.25 6.82 -8.83
CA ALA A 30 6.08 6.25 -9.89
C ALA A 30 6.01 4.72 -9.89
N ALA A 31 6.22 4.13 -11.06
CA ALA A 31 6.38 2.70 -11.26
C ALA A 31 7.64 2.47 -12.11
N GLU A 32 8.76 2.25 -11.43
CA GLU A 32 10.07 2.00 -12.05
C GLU A 32 10.22 0.51 -12.37
N ASP A 33 11.38 0.09 -12.88
CA ASP A 33 11.58 -1.31 -13.28
C ASP A 33 11.58 -2.29 -12.08
N ASP A 34 12.15 -1.89 -10.95
CA ASP A 34 12.36 -2.76 -9.78
C ASP A 34 11.51 -2.39 -8.56
N TYR A 35 10.93 -1.19 -8.55
CA TYR A 35 10.17 -0.66 -7.42
C TYR A 35 9.07 0.29 -7.87
N PHE A 36 8.14 0.57 -6.96
CA PHE A 36 7.17 1.65 -7.11
C PHE A 36 7.30 2.63 -5.95
N SER A 37 6.87 3.88 -6.18
CA SER A 37 6.94 4.94 -5.18
C SER A 37 5.54 5.39 -4.80
N VAL A 38 5.28 5.50 -3.51
CA VAL A 38 4.00 6.00 -2.98
C VAL A 38 4.23 7.12 -1.99
N ARG A 39 3.32 8.09 -1.94
CA ARG A 39 3.26 9.08 -0.85
C ARG A 39 2.20 8.66 0.15
N SER A 40 2.57 8.47 1.42
CA SER A 40 1.58 8.16 2.46
C SER A 40 0.67 9.37 2.71
N GLY A 41 -0.62 9.10 2.90
CA GLY A 41 -1.58 10.11 3.34
C GLY A 41 -1.46 10.49 4.82
N ASP A 42 -0.80 9.67 5.64
CA ASP A 42 -0.69 9.87 7.09
C ASP A 42 0.43 10.87 7.46
N ASP A 43 1.61 10.75 6.86
CA ASP A 43 2.80 11.52 7.22
C ASP A 43 3.46 12.27 6.04
N ALA A 44 2.89 12.18 4.84
CA ALA A 44 3.40 12.75 3.59
C ALA A 44 4.78 12.25 3.14
N ASN A 45 5.35 11.23 3.79
CA ASN A 45 6.62 10.63 3.37
C ASN A 45 6.46 9.85 2.06
N VAL A 46 7.54 9.76 1.29
CA VAL A 46 7.62 8.97 0.06
C VAL A 46 8.33 7.66 0.36
N PHE A 47 7.65 6.55 0.06
CA PHE A 47 8.17 5.20 0.27
C PHE A 47 8.44 4.55 -1.08
N HIS A 48 9.66 4.06 -1.25
CA HIS A 48 10.07 3.26 -2.41
C HIS A 48 9.95 1.78 -2.03
N VAL A 49 9.03 1.07 -2.68
CA VAL A 49 8.71 -0.31 -2.36
C VAL A 49 9.18 -1.21 -3.50
N PRO A 50 10.19 -2.07 -3.28
CA PRO A 50 10.59 -3.07 -4.25
C PRO A 50 9.44 -4.02 -4.59
N TYR A 51 9.29 -4.42 -5.85
CA TYR A 51 8.22 -5.34 -6.24
C TYR A 51 8.32 -6.71 -5.55
N VAL A 52 9.54 -7.12 -5.19
CA VAL A 52 9.79 -8.35 -4.43
C VAL A 52 9.17 -8.35 -3.03
N ASN A 53 8.85 -7.17 -2.48
CA ASN A 53 8.21 -7.05 -1.17
C ASN A 53 6.68 -7.11 -1.26
N ILE A 54 6.09 -7.20 -2.45
CA ILE A 54 4.64 -7.34 -2.60
C ILE A 54 4.24 -8.77 -2.26
N VAL A 55 3.40 -8.91 -1.22
CA VAL A 55 2.83 -10.18 -0.79
C VAL A 55 1.51 -10.46 -1.50
N LYS A 56 0.68 -9.44 -1.72
CA LYS A 56 -0.64 -9.59 -2.36
C LYS A 56 -1.09 -8.28 -3.00
N VAL A 57 -1.80 -8.37 -4.12
CA VAL A 57 -2.57 -7.26 -4.71
C VAL A 57 -4.04 -7.67 -4.72
N ILE A 58 -4.94 -6.74 -4.38
CA ILE A 58 -6.39 -6.96 -4.33
C ILE A 58 -7.06 -5.87 -5.15
N GLU A 59 -7.89 -6.29 -6.10
CA GLU A 59 -8.69 -5.42 -6.95
C GLU A 59 -10.17 -5.70 -6.67
N ASN A 60 -10.91 -4.67 -6.27
CA ASN A 60 -12.37 -4.73 -6.14
C ASN A 60 -12.95 -3.37 -6.55
N PRO A 61 -13.63 -3.24 -7.69
CA PRO A 61 -14.26 -1.98 -8.10
C PRO A 61 -15.22 -1.39 -7.07
N GLU A 62 -15.87 -2.24 -6.26
CA GLU A 62 -16.76 -1.82 -5.17
C GLU A 62 -16.00 -1.36 -3.91
N GLY A 63 -14.69 -1.55 -3.90
CA GLY A 63 -13.79 -1.19 -2.82
C GLY A 63 -13.49 -2.35 -1.87
N VAL A 64 -12.24 -2.45 -1.42
CA VAL A 64 -11.83 -3.38 -0.38
C VAL A 64 -12.09 -2.76 0.98
N THR A 65 -12.95 -3.37 1.79
CA THR A 65 -13.18 -2.94 3.17
C THR A 65 -11.97 -3.24 4.02
N VAL A 66 -11.32 -2.19 4.53
CA VAL A 66 -10.19 -2.29 5.43
C VAL A 66 -10.62 -1.87 6.83
N SER A 67 -10.66 -2.83 7.75
CA SER A 67 -11.10 -2.61 9.13
C SER A 67 -9.95 -2.06 9.98
N GLY A 68 -9.93 -0.75 10.20
CA GLY A 68 -9.22 -0.13 11.31
C GLY A 68 -10.08 -0.17 12.57
N PHE A 69 -9.50 -0.52 13.73
CA PHE A 69 -10.23 -0.74 14.98
C PHE A 69 -11.03 0.50 15.47
N PHE A 70 -10.78 1.70 14.94
CA PHE A 70 -11.61 2.88 15.18
C PHE A 70 -11.63 3.83 13.95
N LYS A 71 -12.84 4.24 13.56
CA LYS A 71 -13.25 5.40 12.73
C LYS A 71 -12.86 5.41 11.22
N SER A 72 -13.92 5.39 10.41
CA SER A 72 -14.01 5.44 8.94
C SER A 72 -13.58 4.18 8.19
N HIS A 73 -14.56 3.48 7.62
CA HIS A 73 -14.33 2.46 6.60
C HIS A 73 -13.97 3.18 5.30
N LYS A 74 -12.70 3.54 5.13
CA LYS A 74 -12.22 3.97 3.82
C LYS A 74 -12.09 2.73 2.96
N THR A 75 -12.69 2.74 1.77
CA THR A 75 -12.58 1.65 0.82
C THR A 75 -11.62 2.05 -0.29
N HIS A 76 -10.80 1.10 -0.72
CA HIS A 76 -9.84 1.30 -1.81
C HIS A 76 -10.11 0.28 -2.90
N PRO A 77 -10.33 0.70 -4.16
CA PRO A 77 -10.54 -0.25 -5.25
C PRO A 77 -9.31 -1.10 -5.56
N PHE A 78 -8.13 -0.58 -5.22
CA PHE A 78 -6.85 -1.23 -5.43
C PHE A 78 -6.06 -1.21 -4.11
N VAL A 79 -5.70 -2.40 -3.60
CA VAL A 79 -4.93 -2.56 -2.36
C VAL A 79 -3.68 -3.39 -2.59
N ILE A 80 -2.53 -2.88 -2.15
CA ILE A 80 -1.26 -3.59 -2.15
C ILE A 80 -0.91 -3.98 -0.71
N LYS A 81 -0.67 -5.28 -0.48
CA LYS A 81 -0.07 -5.78 0.75
C LYS A 81 1.42 -6.01 0.54
N ILE A 82 2.26 -5.35 1.34
CA ILE A 82 3.70 -5.51 1.37
C ILE A 82 4.15 -6.29 2.60
N GLY A 83 5.25 -7.01 2.48
CA GLY A 83 5.91 -7.72 3.57
C GLY A 83 6.58 -6.74 4.54
N HIS A 84 6.51 -7.04 5.83
CA HIS A 84 7.17 -6.29 6.89
C HIS A 84 8.22 -7.17 7.53
N VAL A 85 9.44 -6.64 7.68
CA VAL A 85 10.45 -7.28 8.53
C VAL A 85 10.13 -6.87 9.95
N VAL A 86 9.75 -7.84 10.78
CA VAL A 86 9.56 -7.61 12.21
C VAL A 86 10.93 -7.71 12.87
N GLU A 87 11.51 -6.58 13.25
CA GLU A 87 12.69 -6.59 14.12
C GLU A 87 12.28 -7.12 15.49
N TYR A 88 12.73 -8.33 15.83
CA TYR A 88 12.59 -8.84 17.17
C TYR A 88 13.61 -8.15 18.06
N VAL A 89 13.15 -7.25 18.92
CA VAL A 89 13.95 -6.69 20.02
C VAL A 89 13.60 -7.49 21.28
N PRO A 90 14.52 -8.32 21.83
CA PRO A 90 14.27 -9.00 23.09
C PRO A 90 14.08 -7.96 24.20
N THR A 91 12.93 -8.00 24.89
CA THR A 91 12.66 -7.26 26.13
C THR A 91 13.10 -8.05 27.34
#